data_AF-A0A2U9IGK3-F1
#
_entry.id   AF-A0A2U9IGK3-F1
#
_cell.length_a   1.000
_cell.length_b   1.000
_cell.length_c   1.000
_cell.angle_alpha   90.00
_cell.angle_beta   90.00
_cell.angle_gamma   90.00
#
_symmetry.space_group_name_H-M   'P 1'
#
loop_
_entity.id
_entity.type
_entity.pdbx_description
1 polymer ?
#
loop_
_entity_poly.entity_id
_entity_poly.type
_entity_poly.pdbx_seq_one_letter_code
_entity_poly.pdbx_strand_id
1 'polypeptide(L)'
;MSEELMKPGERQLTEIRSYLFDLLDKVNSLAEENRVLLSNKGLESKLSIALELITMHRYDLDIVMKNYWNSFKEIISELSNITELKDKLNDILEDVNQIEELRKEAGF
;
A
#
# COMPACT_ATOMS: atom_id res chain seq x y z
N MET A 1 -26.60 18.58 -9.54
CA MET A 1 -25.54 17.59 -9.23
C MET A 1 -26.03 16.28 -9.79
N SER A 2 -25.54 15.88 -10.97
CA SER A 2 -25.83 14.56 -11.49
C SER A 2 -25.03 13.56 -10.66
N GLU A 3 -25.72 12.81 -9.80
CA GLU A 3 -25.27 11.49 -9.40
C GLU A 3 -25.21 10.65 -10.69
N GLU A 4 -24.14 10.83 -11.47
CA GLU A 4 -23.80 9.86 -12.51
C GLU A 4 -23.62 8.52 -11.78
N LEU A 5 -24.36 7.51 -12.24
CA LEU A 5 -24.28 6.14 -11.74
C LEU A 5 -22.82 5.69 -11.80
N MET A 6 -22.09 5.83 -10.70
CA MET A 6 -20.78 5.20 -10.54
C MET A 6 -20.97 3.71 -10.79
N LYS A 7 -20.09 3.11 -11.61
CA LYS A 7 -20.08 1.67 -11.81
C LYS A 7 -19.80 0.97 -10.48
N PRO A 8 -20.27 -0.28 -10.29
CA PRO A 8 -19.93 -1.04 -9.10
C PRO A 8 -18.42 -1.04 -8.85
N GLY A 9 -17.99 -0.65 -7.65
CA GLY A 9 -16.58 -0.57 -7.27
C GLY A 9 -15.86 0.77 -7.57
N GLU A 10 -16.42 1.68 -8.39
CA GLU A 10 -15.77 2.98 -8.67
C GLU A 10 -15.65 3.86 -7.42
N ARG A 11 -16.64 3.80 -6.54
CA ARG A 11 -16.60 4.48 -5.25
C ARG A 11 -15.46 3.93 -4.37
N GLN A 12 -15.40 2.62 -4.20
CA GLN A 12 -14.35 1.95 -3.44
C GLN A 12 -12.96 2.28 -3.99
N LEU A 13 -12.79 2.25 -5.31
CA LEU A 13 -11.52 2.64 -5.95
C LEU A 13 -11.16 4.10 -5.67
N THR A 14 -12.14 4.99 -5.62
CA THR A 14 -11.89 6.39 -5.26
C THR A 14 -11.41 6.52 -3.81
N GLU A 15 -12.02 5.77 -2.89
CA GLU A 15 -11.62 5.75 -1.47
C GLU A 15 -10.24 5.10 -1.28
N ILE A 16 -9.97 3.97 -1.96
CA ILE A 16 -8.65 3.30 -1.99
C ILE A 16 -7.54 4.26 -2.42
N ARG A 17 -7.82 5.19 -3.35
CA ARG A 17 -6.81 6.15 -3.82
C ARG A 17 -6.20 6.97 -2.68
N SER A 18 -7.05 7.46 -1.77
CA SER A 18 -6.60 8.30 -0.66
C SER A 18 -5.71 7.48 0.27
N TYR A 19 -6.19 6.32 0.71
CA TYR A 19 -5.42 5.42 1.56
C TYR A 19 -4.12 4.95 0.89
N LEU A 20 -4.13 4.70 -0.42
CA LEU A 20 -2.93 4.27 -1.14
C LEU A 20 -1.86 5.38 -1.14
N PHE A 21 -2.25 6.64 -1.30
CA PHE A 21 -1.29 7.75 -1.31
C PHE A 21 -0.70 7.95 0.08
N ASP A 22 -1.54 7.94 1.12
CA ASP A 22 -1.09 8.04 2.51
C ASP A 22 -0.17 6.86 2.88
N LEU A 23 -0.53 5.64 2.46
CA LEU A 23 0.27 4.44 2.67
C LEU A 23 1.63 4.53 1.98
N LEU A 24 1.69 4.99 0.73
CA LEU A 24 2.95 5.16 0.01
C LEU A 24 3.88 6.15 0.73
N ASP A 25 3.34 7.28 1.19
CA ASP A 25 4.12 8.29 1.91
C ASP A 25 4.64 7.77 3.25
N LYS A 26 3.79 7.07 4.02
CA LYS A 26 4.17 6.44 5.30
C LYS A 26 5.24 5.37 5.11
N VAL A 27 5.05 4.47 4.14
CA VAL A 27 5.99 3.38 3.87
C VAL A 27 7.31 3.93 3.32
N ASN A 28 7.29 4.94 2.46
CA ASN A 28 8.49 5.61 1.97
C ASN A 28 9.27 6.28 3.11
N SER A 29 8.57 6.98 4.01
CA SER A 29 9.20 7.61 5.18
C SER A 29 9.85 6.57 6.10
N LEU A 30 9.14 5.47 6.38
CA LEU A 30 9.69 4.34 7.14
C LEU A 30 10.89 3.70 6.43
N ALA A 31 10.87 3.60 5.10
CA ALA A 31 11.99 3.06 4.33
C ALA A 31 13.26 3.93 4.47
N GLU A 32 13.12 5.24 4.30
CA GLU A 32 14.23 6.19 4.40
C GLU A 32 14.81 6.26 5.83
N GLU A 33 13.95 6.34 6.84
CA GLU A 33 14.40 6.41 8.25
C GLU A 33 15.12 5.14 8.71
N ASN A 34 14.75 3.98 8.16
CA ASN A 34 15.23 2.68 8.63
C ASN A 34 16.08 1.95 7.58
N ARG A 35 16.60 2.69 6.59
CA ARG A 35 17.33 2.15 5.43
C ARG A 35 18.39 1.11 5.79
N VAL A 36 19.26 1.43 6.77
CA VAL A 36 20.34 0.52 7.21
C VAL A 36 19.78 -0.79 7.79
N LEU A 37 18.73 -0.70 8.62
CA LEU A 37 18.06 -1.86 9.20
C LEU A 37 17.46 -2.73 8.09
N LEU A 38 16.74 -2.12 7.14
CA LEU A 38 16.12 -2.81 6.02
C LEU A 38 17.15 -3.46 5.08
N SER A 39 18.29 -2.80 4.87
CA SER A 39 19.41 -3.33 4.09
C SER A 39 19.97 -4.59 4.75
N ASN A 40 20.23 -4.55 6.06
CA ASN A 40 20.71 -5.68 6.84
C ASN A 40 19.74 -6.87 6.86
N LYS A 41 18.44 -6.62 6.69
CA LYS A 41 17.39 -7.65 6.60
C LYS A 41 17.13 -8.11 5.16
N GLY A 42 17.80 -7.53 4.17
CA GLY A 42 17.60 -7.85 2.75
C GLY A 42 16.25 -7.38 2.18
N LEU A 43 15.62 -6.40 2.82
CA LEU A 43 14.30 -5.88 2.43
C LEU A 43 14.36 -4.53 1.70
N GLU A 44 15.44 -3.77 1.87
CA GLU A 44 15.59 -2.42 1.26
C GLU A 44 15.25 -2.44 -0.23
N SER A 45 15.97 -3.24 -1.03
CA SER A 45 15.77 -3.26 -2.49
C SER A 45 14.39 -3.79 -2.89
N LYS A 46 13.84 -4.76 -2.17
CA LYS A 46 12.49 -5.28 -2.46
C LYS A 46 11.43 -4.20 -2.24
N LEU A 47 11.54 -3.49 -1.12
CA LEU A 47 10.61 -2.44 -0.74
C LEU A 47 10.71 -1.25 -1.71
N SER A 48 11.93 -0.82 -2.07
CA SER A 48 12.14 0.25 -3.05
C SER A 48 11.53 -0.08 -4.41
N ILE A 49 11.75 -1.29 -4.94
CA ILE A 49 11.16 -1.71 -6.21
C ILE A 49 9.63 -1.72 -6.15
N ALA A 50 9.05 -2.24 -5.06
CA ALA A 50 7.60 -2.26 -4.90
C ALA A 50 7.00 -0.85 -4.82
N LEU A 51 7.64 0.06 -4.05
CA LEU A 51 7.26 1.46 -3.96
C LEU A 51 7.32 2.16 -5.32
N GLU A 52 8.39 1.95 -6.10
CA GLU A 52 8.54 2.53 -7.45
C GLU A 52 7.43 2.04 -8.39
N LEU A 53 7.17 0.74 -8.43
CA LEU A 53 6.15 0.15 -9.31
C LEU A 53 4.75 0.66 -8.98
N ILE A 54 4.39 0.73 -7.70
CA ILE A 54 3.08 1.25 -7.29
C ILE A 54 3.00 2.76 -7.54
N THR A 55 4.05 3.51 -7.20
CA THR A 55 4.09 4.97 -7.42
C THR A 55 3.92 5.32 -8.89
N MET A 56 4.50 4.52 -9.80
CA MET A 56 4.37 4.66 -11.25
C MET A 56 2.91 4.46 -11.71
N HIS A 57 2.20 3.50 -11.11
CA HIS A 57 0.83 3.15 -11.48
C HIS A 57 -0.23 3.73 -10.53
N ARG A 58 0.13 4.65 -9.63
CA ARG A 58 -0.73 5.11 -8.53
C ARG A 58 -2.07 5.74 -8.96
N TYR A 59 -2.16 6.19 -10.21
CA TYR A 59 -3.39 6.73 -10.79
C TYR A 59 -4.26 5.69 -11.51
N ASP A 60 -3.69 4.52 -11.84
CA ASP A 60 -4.35 3.35 -12.40
C ASP A 60 -4.50 2.26 -11.34
N LEU A 61 -5.52 2.43 -10.50
CA LEU A 61 -5.76 1.54 -9.36
C LEU A 61 -6.14 0.12 -9.77
N ASP A 62 -6.71 -0.07 -10.96
CA ASP A 62 -7.04 -1.42 -11.45
C ASP A 62 -5.74 -2.24 -11.63
N ILE A 63 -4.73 -1.63 -12.26
CA ILE A 63 -3.41 -2.23 -12.39
C ILE A 63 -2.77 -2.47 -11.03
N VAL A 64 -2.81 -1.49 -10.12
CA VAL A 64 -2.22 -1.64 -8.77
C VAL A 64 -2.86 -2.78 -8.01
N MET A 65 -4.19 -2.81 -7.91
CA MET A 65 -4.92 -3.81 -7.13
C MET A 65 -4.74 -5.22 -7.70
N LYS A 66 -4.70 -5.38 -9.03
CA LYS A 66 -4.54 -6.69 -9.67
C LYS A 66 -3.11 -7.21 -9.65
N ASN A 67 -2.13 -6.35 -9.90
CA ASN A 67 -0.78 -6.80 -10.25
C ASN A 67 0.26 -6.55 -9.16
N TYR A 68 0.06 -5.55 -8.29
CA TYR A 68 1.11 -5.08 -7.38
C TYR A 68 0.71 -5.15 -5.91
N TRP A 69 -0.58 -5.02 -5.60
CA TRP A 69 -1.07 -4.92 -4.22
C TRP A 69 -0.69 -6.10 -3.34
N ASN A 70 -0.90 -7.34 -3.81
CA ASN A 70 -0.60 -8.53 -3.00
C ASN A 70 0.89 -8.61 -2.64
N SER A 71 1.78 -8.39 -3.60
CA SER A 71 3.22 -8.40 -3.34
C SER A 71 3.66 -7.26 -2.41
N PHE A 72 3.06 -6.08 -2.54
CA PHE A 72 3.37 -4.96 -1.63
C PHE A 72 2.89 -5.23 -0.21
N LYS A 73 1.68 -5.77 -0.07
CA LYS A 73 1.13 -6.21 1.22
C LYS A 73 1.99 -7.30 1.86
N GLU A 74 2.49 -8.25 1.10
CA GLU A 74 3.43 -9.28 1.59
C GLU A 74 4.71 -8.66 2.14
N ILE A 75 5.30 -7.68 1.44
CA ILE A 75 6.48 -6.96 1.93
C ILE A 75 6.14 -6.22 3.23
N ILE A 76 4.99 -5.53 3.32
CA ILE A 76 4.56 -4.86 4.56
C ILE A 76 4.39 -5.87 5.70
N SER A 77 3.87 -7.07 5.40
CA SER A 77 3.80 -8.16 6.37
C SER A 77 5.19 -8.62 6.81
N GLU A 78 6.18 -8.71 5.91
CA GLU A 78 7.58 -8.99 6.27
C GLU A 78 8.14 -7.90 7.21
N LEU A 79 7.85 -6.62 6.95
CA LEU A 79 8.24 -5.50 7.83
C LEU A 79 7.64 -5.62 9.23
N SER A 80 6.39 -6.08 9.35
CA SER A 80 5.71 -6.27 10.64
C SER A 80 6.34 -7.30 11.57
N ASN A 81 7.15 -8.19 11.00
CA ASN A 81 7.93 -9.17 11.78
C ASN A 81 9.24 -8.60 12.33
N ILE A 82 9.62 -7.38 11.96
CA ILE A 82 10.80 -6.69 12.49
C ILE A 82 10.41 -6.01 13.80
N THR A 83 11.02 -6.45 14.90
CA THR A 83 10.65 -6.01 16.26
C THR A 83 10.88 -4.50 16.43
N GLU A 84 11.95 -3.97 15.84
CA GLU A 84 12.34 -2.56 15.88
C GLU A 84 11.36 -1.63 15.13
N LEU A 85 10.47 -2.18 14.31
CA LEU A 85 9.50 -1.42 13.51
C LEU A 85 8.06 -1.51 14.03
N LYS A 86 7.78 -2.33 15.04
CA LYS A 86 6.41 -2.60 15.52
C LYS A 86 5.61 -1.34 15.78
N ASP A 87 6.16 -0.41 16.55
CA ASP A 87 5.45 0.80 16.96
C ASP A 87 5.23 1.77 15.79
N LYS A 88 6.05 1.67 14.73
CA LYS A 88 5.97 2.52 13.53
C LYS A 88 5.01 1.97 12.46
N LEU A 89 4.54 0.73 12.62
CA LEU A 89 3.76 0.05 11.59
C LEU A 89 2.25 0.07 11.82
N ASN A 90 1.77 0.51 12.99
CA ASN A 90 0.33 0.49 13.31
C ASN A 90 -0.50 1.25 12.26
N ASP A 91 -0.13 2.50 11.96
CA ASP A 91 -0.84 3.34 10.99
C ASP A 91 -0.74 2.81 9.55
N ILE A 92 0.38 2.14 9.23
CA ILE A 92 0.59 1.48 7.92
C ILE A 92 -0.33 0.26 7.80
N LEU A 93 -0.42 -0.55 8.86
CA LEU A 93 -1.27 -1.74 8.88
C LEU A 93 -2.76 -1.37 8.87
N GLU A 94 -3.13 -0.25 9.47
CA GLU A 94 -4.48 0.29 9.38
C GLU A 94 -4.86 0.64 7.94
N ASP A 95 -4.01 1.39 7.22
CA ASP A 95 -4.25 1.69 5.80
C ASP A 95 -4.32 0.41 4.95
N VAL A 96 -3.43 -0.56 5.21
CA VAL A 96 -3.45 -1.86 4.50
C VAL A 96 -4.78 -2.58 4.71
N ASN A 97 -5.32 -2.57 5.93
CA ASN A 97 -6.60 -3.19 6.23
C ASN A 97 -7.75 -2.46 5.54
N GLN A 98 -7.78 -1.13 5.57
CA GLN A 98 -8.80 -0.32 4.88
C GLN A 98 -8.79 -0.58 3.37
N ILE A 99 -7.61 -0.60 2.75
CA ILE A 99 -7.49 -0.90 1.32
C ILE A 99 -7.95 -2.32 1.02
N GLU A 100 -7.61 -3.29 1.86
CA GLU A 100 -8.00 -4.70 1.65
C GLU A 100 -9.53 -4.90 1.75
N GLU A 101 -10.20 -4.21 2.67
CA GLU A 101 -11.66 -4.23 2.81
C GLU A 101 -12.32 -3.63 1.56
N LEU A 102 -11.94 -2.41 1.19
CA LEU A 102 -12.47 -1.73 0.00
C LEU A 102 -12.17 -2.50 -1.29
N ARG A 103 -11.00 -3.12 -1.38
CA ARG A 103 -10.59 -3.94 -2.53
C ARG A 103 -11.52 -5.12 -2.74
N LYS A 104 -11.90 -5.82 -1.66
CA LYS A 104 -12.85 -6.94 -1.72
C LYS A 104 -14.24 -6.48 -2.12
N GLU A 105 -14.70 -5.35 -1.58
CA GLU A 105 -15.97 -4.74 -1.96
C GLU A 105 -16.01 -4.32 -3.44
N ALA A 106 -14.87 -3.89 -3.99
CA ALA A 106 -14.70 -3.55 -5.40
C ALA A 106 -14.59 -4.76 -6.33
N GLY A 107 -14.50 -5.99 -5.80
CA GLY A 107 -14.49 -7.23 -6.59
C GLY A 107 -13.10 -7.70 -7.05
N PHE A 108 -12.04 -7.36 -6.31
CA PHE A 108 -10.65 -7.79 -6.57
C PHE A 108 -10.14 -8.88 -5.62
#